data_AF-A0A432LC76-F1
#
_entry.id   AF-A0A432LC76-F1
#
_cell.length_a   1.000
_cell.length_b   1.000
_cell.length_c   1.000
_cell.angle_alpha   90.00
_cell.angle_beta   90.00
_cell.angle_gamma   90.00
#
_symmetry.space_group_name_H-M   'P 1'
#
loop_
_entity.id
_entity.type
_entity.pdbx_description
1 polymer ?
#
loop_
_entity_poly.entity_id
_entity_poly.type
_entity_poly.pdbx_seq_one_letter_code
_entity_poly.pdbx_strand_id
1 'polypeptide(L)'
;MNFGRLLREYREDELNITQSEAAYQLDIVPSTYSNYERCDRSVPIALLPKIKEAFNIPDEQFLNMILDRPHNRKKLSAEGLAMQTKELRERYITNFGESYFDLIQQSPELRQLLGFIHILDVKKRKLLLNALRSILLVYDDMLNKEIEVDISAVRKNESYVELIQQSPELQQLLTFIDTLDVKKKRYLINAIKSLLIVYDDLIEKELEIAGQS
;
A
#
# COMPACT_ATOMS: atom_id res chain seq x y z
N MET A 1 -17.51 15.02 -20.22
CA MET A 1 -18.01 14.83 -18.83
C MET A 1 -16.84 15.09 -17.89
N ASN A 2 -16.94 16.07 -16.99
CA ASN A 2 -15.84 16.46 -16.09
C ASN A 2 -15.72 15.58 -14.83
N PHE A 3 -16.41 14.44 -14.79
CA PHE A 3 -16.44 13.55 -13.62
C PHE A 3 -15.06 13.14 -13.13
N GLY A 4 -14.11 12.86 -14.04
CA GLY A 4 -12.74 12.51 -13.69
C GLY A 4 -12.03 13.60 -12.88
N ARG A 5 -12.19 14.87 -13.29
CA ARG A 5 -11.64 16.01 -12.56
C ARG A 5 -12.29 16.18 -11.18
N LEU A 6 -13.61 16.07 -11.10
CA LEU A 6 -14.33 16.17 -9.83
C LEU A 6 -13.98 15.03 -8.88
N LEU A 7 -13.74 13.83 -9.41
CA LEU A 7 -13.28 12.67 -8.64
C LEU A 7 -11.89 12.92 -8.07
N ARG A 8 -10.99 13.52 -8.85
CA ARG A 8 -9.67 13.92 -8.39
C ARG A 8 -9.74 14.95 -7.26
N GLU A 9 -10.54 16.00 -7.44
CA GLU A 9 -10.76 17.04 -6.42
C GLU A 9 -11.29 16.42 -5.12
N TYR A 10 -12.29 15.54 -5.20
CA TYR A 10 -12.79 14.81 -4.03
C TYR A 10 -11.71 13.96 -3.34
N ARG A 11 -10.89 13.24 -4.12
CA ARG A 11 -9.80 12.42 -3.59
C ARG A 11 -8.73 13.25 -2.89
N GLU A 12 -8.29 14.34 -3.51
CA GLU A 12 -7.19 15.18 -3.01
C GLU A 12 -7.64 16.05 -1.85
N ASP A 13 -8.77 16.74 -2.00
CA ASP A 13 -9.20 17.78 -1.07
C ASP A 13 -10.02 17.23 0.09
N GLU A 14 -10.90 16.24 -0.17
CA GLU A 14 -11.82 15.73 0.85
C GLU A 14 -11.27 14.47 1.56
N LEU A 15 -10.71 13.52 0.81
CA LEU A 15 -10.19 12.27 1.38
C LEU A 15 -8.71 12.33 1.75
N ASN A 16 -7.92 13.13 1.04
CA ASN A 16 -6.47 13.19 1.15
C ASN A 16 -5.79 11.80 1.02
N ILE A 17 -6.21 11.03 0.01
CA ILE A 17 -5.65 9.71 -0.32
C ILE A 17 -4.89 9.73 -1.64
N THR A 18 -3.99 8.76 -1.82
CA THR A 18 -3.18 8.68 -3.06
C THR A 18 -3.94 8.03 -4.22
N GLN A 19 -3.53 8.30 -5.47
CA GLN A 19 -4.06 7.59 -6.64
C GLN A 19 -3.87 6.07 -6.54
N SER A 20 -2.75 5.61 -5.96
CA SER A 20 -2.51 4.17 -5.77
C SER A 20 -3.50 3.55 -4.79
N GLU A 21 -3.75 4.22 -3.66
CA GLU A 21 -4.73 3.77 -2.66
C GLU A 21 -6.14 3.70 -3.26
N ALA A 22 -6.56 4.75 -3.96
CA ALA A 22 -7.83 4.79 -4.65
C ALA A 22 -7.97 3.66 -5.71
N ALA A 23 -6.90 3.38 -6.45
CA ALA A 23 -6.88 2.29 -7.42
C ALA A 23 -7.02 0.91 -6.76
N TYR A 24 -6.35 0.68 -5.62
CA TYR A 24 -6.49 -0.57 -4.86
C TYR A 24 -7.91 -0.77 -4.33
N GLN A 25 -8.55 0.29 -3.80
CA GLN A 25 -9.94 0.22 -3.32
C GLN A 25 -10.94 -0.15 -4.43
N LEU A 26 -10.63 0.20 -5.67
CA LEU A 26 -11.46 -0.07 -6.84
C LEU A 26 -11.08 -1.35 -7.58
N ASP A 27 -10.05 -2.06 -7.11
CA ASP A 27 -9.49 -3.25 -7.77
C ASP A 27 -9.10 -2.97 -9.23
N ILE A 28 -8.35 -1.88 -9.46
CA ILE A 28 -7.85 -1.49 -10.78
C ILE A 28 -6.39 -1.07 -10.73
N VAL A 29 -5.74 -1.08 -11.90
CA VAL A 29 -4.34 -0.64 -12.03
C VAL A 29 -4.24 0.88 -11.83
N PRO A 30 -3.23 1.39 -11.08
CA PRO A 30 -3.06 2.82 -10.83
C PRO A 30 -3.01 3.71 -12.08
N SER A 31 -2.44 3.21 -13.19
CA SER A 31 -2.41 3.92 -14.48
C SER A 31 -3.83 4.12 -15.04
N THR A 32 -4.69 3.11 -14.91
CA THR A 32 -6.10 3.17 -15.33
C THR A 32 -6.85 4.23 -14.54
N TYR A 33 -6.67 4.24 -13.21
CA TYR A 33 -7.25 5.27 -12.35
C TYR A 33 -6.76 6.68 -12.70
N SER A 34 -5.45 6.84 -12.95
CA SER A 34 -4.85 8.12 -13.36
C SER A 34 -5.47 8.65 -14.67
N ASN A 35 -5.71 7.77 -15.65
CA ASN A 35 -6.33 8.15 -16.92
C ASN A 35 -7.79 8.60 -16.74
N TYR A 36 -8.51 8.02 -15.77
CA TYR A 36 -9.86 8.47 -15.42
C TYR A 36 -9.84 9.89 -14.85
N GLU A 37 -8.94 10.18 -13.90
CA GLU A 37 -8.84 11.51 -13.29
C GLU A 37 -8.44 12.62 -14.28
N ARG A 38 -7.64 12.28 -15.29
CA ARG A 38 -7.23 13.21 -16.36
C ARG A 38 -8.32 13.45 -17.41
N CYS A 39 -9.40 12.68 -17.38
CA CYS A 39 -10.39 12.59 -18.44
C CYS A 39 -9.82 12.09 -19.79
N ASP A 40 -8.63 11.47 -19.78
CA ASP A 40 -8.04 10.81 -20.97
C ASP A 40 -8.87 9.57 -21.36
N ARG A 41 -9.52 8.95 -20.39
CA ARG A 41 -10.47 7.85 -20.58
C ARG A 41 -11.73 8.08 -19.76
N SER A 42 -12.89 7.79 -20.34
CA SER A 42 -14.17 7.83 -19.61
C SER A 42 -14.24 6.71 -18.57
N VAL A 43 -14.73 7.03 -17.37
CA VAL A 43 -15.04 6.03 -16.34
C VAL A 43 -16.19 5.13 -16.84
N PRO A 44 -16.02 3.79 -16.85
CA PRO A 44 -17.10 2.88 -17.21
C PRO A 44 -18.29 3.02 -16.26
N ILE A 45 -19.52 2.99 -16.80
CA ILE A 45 -20.76 3.10 -16.00
C ILE A 45 -20.79 2.05 -14.88
N ALA A 46 -20.32 0.83 -15.16
CA ALA A 46 -20.25 -0.26 -14.17
C ALA A 46 -19.30 0.03 -12.99
N LEU A 47 -18.36 0.97 -13.13
CA LEU A 47 -17.43 1.37 -12.07
C LEU A 47 -18.00 2.48 -11.18
N LEU A 48 -19.04 3.19 -11.63
CA LEU A 48 -19.63 4.30 -10.89
C LEU A 48 -20.18 3.90 -9.51
N PRO A 49 -20.96 2.80 -9.36
CA PRO A 49 -21.42 2.36 -8.04
C PRO A 49 -20.26 2.03 -7.10
N LYS A 50 -19.24 1.33 -7.61
CA LYS A 50 -18.04 0.98 -6.84
C LYS A 50 -17.30 2.22 -6.34
N ILE A 51 -17.15 3.24 -7.19
CA ILE A 51 -16.53 4.52 -6.80
C ILE A 51 -17.30 5.19 -5.67
N LYS A 52 -18.63 5.25 -5.78
CA LYS A 52 -19.48 5.83 -4.76
C LYS A 52 -19.32 5.11 -3.42
N GLU A 53 -19.36 3.78 -3.44
CA GLU A 53 -19.27 2.93 -2.24
C GLU A 53 -17.87 2.99 -1.61
N ALA A 54 -16.82 2.75 -2.39
CA ALA A 54 -15.43 2.70 -1.91
C ALA A 54 -14.98 4.03 -1.30
N PHE A 55 -15.46 5.15 -1.82
CA PHE A 55 -15.08 6.49 -1.34
C PHE A 55 -16.16 7.14 -0.46
N ASN A 56 -17.20 6.39 -0.12
CA ASN A 56 -18.35 6.81 0.67
C ASN A 56 -18.90 8.19 0.24
N ILE A 57 -19.06 8.39 -1.07
CA ILE A 57 -19.47 9.67 -1.64
C ILE A 57 -20.97 9.88 -1.35
N PRO A 58 -21.38 11.00 -0.73
CA PRO A 58 -22.78 11.30 -0.50
C PRO A 58 -23.59 11.33 -1.81
N ASP A 59 -24.80 10.77 -1.80
CA ASP A 59 -25.66 10.63 -2.99
C ASP A 59 -25.82 11.92 -3.79
N GLU A 60 -26.10 13.03 -3.10
CA GLU A 60 -26.27 14.34 -3.73
C GLU A 60 -24.97 14.84 -4.36
N GLN A 61 -23.83 14.66 -3.69
CA GLN A 61 -22.52 15.03 -4.22
C GLN A 61 -22.18 14.18 -5.44
N PHE A 62 -22.38 12.87 -5.36
CA PHE A 62 -22.12 11.95 -6.45
C PHE A 62 -22.97 12.25 -7.68
N LEU A 63 -24.27 12.51 -7.49
CA LEU A 63 -25.17 12.89 -8.58
C LEU A 63 -24.75 14.22 -9.22
N ASN A 64 -24.35 15.20 -8.41
CA ASN A 64 -23.82 16.47 -8.93
C ASN A 64 -22.54 16.26 -9.76
N MET A 65 -21.65 15.37 -9.34
CA MET A 65 -20.45 15.02 -10.09
C MET A 65 -20.79 14.38 -11.45
N ILE A 66 -21.77 13.47 -11.47
CA ILE A 66 -22.19 12.79 -12.72
C ILE A 66 -22.85 13.79 -13.68
N LEU A 67 -23.68 14.68 -13.16
CA LEU A 67 -24.45 15.63 -13.97
C LEU A 67 -23.68 16.90 -14.33
N ASP A 68 -22.40 17.00 -13.96
CA ASP A 68 -21.55 18.19 -14.12
C ASP A 68 -22.23 19.46 -13.56
N ARG A 69 -22.99 19.28 -12.48
CA ARG A 69 -23.68 20.38 -11.81
C ARG A 69 -22.69 21.05 -10.86
N PRO A 70 -22.69 22.40 -10.79
CA PRO A 70 -21.88 23.10 -9.81
C PRO A 70 -22.25 22.55 -8.44
N HIS A 71 -21.24 22.02 -7.74
CA HIS A 71 -21.41 21.64 -6.36
C HIS A 71 -21.71 22.93 -5.60
N ASN A 72 -22.98 23.13 -5.23
CA ASN A 72 -23.39 24.25 -4.43
C ASN A 72 -22.81 24.03 -3.02
N ARG A 73 -21.51 24.30 -2.84
CA ARG A 73 -20.93 24.67 -1.56
C ARG A 73 -21.69 25.93 -1.14
N LYS A 74 -22.88 25.73 -0.55
CA LYS A 74 -23.64 26.79 0.13
C LYS A 74 -22.62 27.60 0.91
N LYS A 75 -22.71 28.93 0.90
CA LYS A 75 -21.83 29.93 1.54
C LYS A 75 -21.36 29.53 2.96
N LEU A 76 -20.52 28.52 3.06
CA LEU A 76 -19.95 28.01 4.29
C LEU A 76 -18.71 28.86 4.52
N SER A 77 -18.51 29.27 5.77
CA SER A 77 -17.25 29.87 6.17
C SER A 77 -16.12 28.87 5.91
N ALA A 78 -14.88 29.37 5.83
CA ALA A 78 -13.70 28.50 5.72
C ALA A 78 -13.66 27.43 6.83
N GLU A 79 -14.15 27.78 8.03
CA GLU A 79 -14.30 26.87 9.16
C GLU A 79 -15.35 25.77 8.90
N GLY A 80 -16.51 26.12 8.34
CA GLY A 80 -17.53 25.13 7.97
C GLY A 80 -17.08 24.16 6.89
N LEU A 81 -16.26 24.62 5.93
CA LEU A 81 -15.65 23.75 4.93
C LEU A 81 -14.64 22.78 5.57
N ALA A 82 -13.76 23.28 6.44
CA ALA A 82 -12.79 22.43 7.13
C ALA A 82 -13.46 21.34 7.99
N MET A 83 -14.60 21.67 8.64
CA MET A 83 -15.37 20.73 9.42
C MET A 83 -15.99 19.63 8.54
N GLN A 84 -16.58 19.99 7.39
CA GLN A 84 -17.13 19.00 6.46
C GLN A 84 -16.06 18.08 5.87
N THR A 85 -14.91 18.62 5.47
CA THR A 85 -13.78 17.81 4.98
C THR A 85 -13.30 16.84 6.05
N LYS A 86 -13.22 17.29 7.31
CA LYS A 86 -12.87 16.43 8.44
C LYS A 86 -13.88 15.30 8.63
N GLU A 87 -15.19 15.59 8.60
CA GLU A 87 -16.24 14.59 8.72
C GLU A 87 -16.24 13.57 7.57
N LEU A 88 -15.98 14.02 6.33
CA LEU A 88 -15.85 13.13 5.17
C LEU A 88 -14.64 12.20 5.33
N ARG A 89 -13.51 12.75 5.76
CA ARG A 89 -12.29 11.97 6.01
C ARG A 89 -12.46 10.97 7.14
N GLU A 90 -13.10 11.36 8.24
CA GLU A 90 -13.39 10.46 9.36
C GLU A 90 -14.30 9.31 8.91
N ARG A 91 -15.36 9.61 8.16
CA ARG A 91 -16.22 8.56 7.58
C ARG A 91 -15.46 7.60 6.68
N TYR A 92 -14.56 8.11 5.84
CA TYR A 92 -13.71 7.27 5.00
C TYR A 92 -12.80 6.36 5.85
N ILE A 93 -12.11 6.92 6.83
CA ILE A 93 -11.18 6.16 7.69
C ILE A 93 -11.92 5.09 8.50
N THR A 94 -13.09 5.42 9.05
CA THR A 94 -13.91 4.46 9.79
C THR A 94 -14.34 3.30 8.89
N ASN A 95 -14.93 3.60 7.73
CA ASN A 95 -15.38 2.56 6.80
C ASN A 95 -14.21 1.70 6.29
N PHE A 96 -13.06 2.32 6.01
CA PHE A 96 -11.84 1.61 5.64
C PHE A 96 -11.42 0.65 6.76
N GLY A 97 -11.37 1.13 8.01
CA GLY A 97 -11.03 0.30 9.17
C GLY A 97 -12.00 -0.86 9.38
N GLU A 98 -13.30 -0.60 9.27
CA GLU A 98 -14.36 -1.61 9.37
C GLU A 98 -14.23 -2.68 8.27
N SER A 99 -13.90 -2.28 7.04
CA SER A 99 -13.76 -3.20 5.90
C SER A 99 -12.65 -4.24 6.09
N TYR A 100 -11.64 -3.95 6.92
CA TYR A 100 -10.55 -4.87 7.25
C TYR A 100 -10.59 -5.39 8.69
N PHE A 101 -11.59 -5.01 9.47
CA PHE A 101 -11.65 -5.34 10.89
C PHE A 101 -11.65 -6.85 11.13
N ASP A 102 -12.52 -7.57 10.42
CA ASP A 102 -12.62 -9.03 10.55
C ASP A 102 -11.32 -9.73 10.13
N LEU A 103 -10.68 -9.27 9.05
CA LEU A 103 -9.40 -9.80 8.59
C LEU A 103 -8.30 -9.63 9.65
N ILE A 104 -8.21 -8.44 10.24
CA ILE A 104 -7.27 -8.14 11.32
C ILE A 104 -7.60 -8.97 12.56
N GLN A 105 -8.88 -9.12 12.91
CA GLN A 105 -9.30 -9.87 14.09
C GLN A 105 -9.00 -11.37 13.95
N GLN A 106 -9.10 -11.92 12.75
CA GLN A 106 -8.97 -13.35 12.49
C GLN A 106 -7.51 -13.79 12.24
N SER A 107 -6.59 -12.88 11.90
CA SER A 107 -5.17 -13.20 11.68
C SER A 107 -4.28 -12.74 12.86
N PRO A 108 -3.79 -13.66 13.71
CA PRO A 108 -2.78 -13.36 14.72
C PRO A 108 -1.52 -12.72 14.15
N GLU A 109 -1.06 -13.17 12.98
CA GLU A 109 0.14 -12.70 12.30
C GLU A 109 -0.02 -11.23 11.88
N LEU A 110 -1.18 -10.87 11.34
CA LEU A 110 -1.47 -9.49 10.96
C LEU A 110 -1.52 -8.57 12.19
N ARG A 111 -2.09 -9.03 13.31
CA ARG A 111 -2.08 -8.26 14.56
C ARG A 111 -0.67 -8.08 15.12
N GLN A 112 0.15 -9.12 15.09
CA GLN A 112 1.55 -9.05 15.51
C GLN A 112 2.32 -8.05 14.64
N LEU A 113 2.14 -8.10 13.32
CA LEU A 113 2.74 -7.16 12.38
C LEU A 113 2.30 -5.72 12.67
N LEU A 114 1.01 -5.48 12.92
CA LEU A 114 0.50 -4.15 13.27
C LEU A 114 1.08 -3.65 14.60
N GLY A 115 1.17 -4.52 15.61
CA GLY A 115 1.82 -4.22 16.88
C GLY A 115 3.30 -3.85 16.70
N PHE A 116 4.03 -4.60 15.87
CA PHE A 116 5.41 -4.32 15.53
C PHE A 116 5.56 -2.98 14.79
N ILE A 117 4.73 -2.70 13.79
CA ILE A 117 4.70 -1.42 13.06
C ILE A 117 4.43 -0.25 14.01
N HIS A 118 3.57 -0.45 15.01
CA HIS A 118 3.18 0.59 15.96
C HIS A 118 4.34 1.06 16.86
N ILE A 119 5.18 0.13 17.33
CA ILE A 119 6.31 0.46 18.21
C ILE A 119 7.49 1.12 17.48
N LEU A 120 7.54 1.04 16.14
CA LEU A 120 8.57 1.70 15.34
C LEU A 120 8.35 3.21 15.26
N ASP A 121 9.45 3.97 15.27
CA ASP A 121 9.43 5.40 14.96
C ASP A 121 9.04 5.65 13.50
N VAL A 122 8.68 6.90 13.19
CA VAL A 122 8.16 7.30 11.88
C VAL A 122 9.11 6.93 10.72
N LYS A 123 10.43 7.04 10.91
CA LYS A 123 11.41 6.76 9.86
C LYS A 123 11.48 5.25 9.60
N LYS A 124 11.60 4.44 10.66
CA LYS A 124 11.66 2.97 10.56
C LYS A 124 10.36 2.37 10.04
N ARG A 125 9.22 2.89 10.51
CA ARG A 125 7.89 2.52 10.01
C ARG A 125 7.79 2.70 8.50
N LYS A 126 8.26 3.83 7.97
CA LYS A 126 8.27 4.08 6.52
C LYS A 126 9.18 3.11 5.77
N LEU A 127 10.37 2.81 6.29
CA LEU A 127 11.28 1.84 5.68
C LEU A 127 10.65 0.45 5.60
N LEU A 128 10.08 -0.04 6.71
CA LEU A 128 9.42 -1.34 6.77
C LEU A 128 8.24 -1.42 5.80
N LEU A 129 7.34 -0.44 5.80
CA LEU A 129 6.18 -0.44 4.92
C LEU A 129 6.57 -0.38 3.43
N ASN A 130 7.64 0.35 3.09
CA ASN A 130 8.16 0.37 1.73
C ASN A 130 8.80 -0.97 1.33
N ALA A 131 9.48 -1.64 2.26
CA ALA A 131 10.03 -2.97 2.04
C ALA A 131 8.91 -4.00 1.79
N LEU A 132 7.90 -4.03 2.67
CA LEU A 132 6.71 -4.88 2.52
C LEU A 132 6.00 -4.63 1.19
N ARG A 133 5.77 -3.36 0.83
CA ARG A 133 5.18 -3.00 -0.46
C ARG A 133 6.01 -3.53 -1.63
N SER A 134 7.33 -3.42 -1.57
CA SER A 134 8.22 -3.90 -2.62
C SER A 134 8.17 -5.43 -2.76
N ILE A 135 8.11 -6.15 -1.64
CA ILE A 135 7.95 -7.62 -1.62
C ILE A 135 6.60 -8.01 -2.23
N LEU A 136 5.51 -7.37 -1.82
CA LEU A 136 4.17 -7.64 -2.34
C LEU A 136 4.06 -7.38 -3.85
N LEU A 137 4.70 -6.31 -4.36
CA LEU A 137 4.75 -6.04 -5.80
C LEU A 137 5.48 -7.12 -6.59
N VAL A 138 6.52 -7.73 -6.02
CA VAL A 138 7.22 -8.85 -6.66
C VAL A 138 6.34 -10.09 -6.65
N TYR A 139 5.68 -10.37 -5.52
CA TYR A 139 4.82 -11.54 -5.36
C TYR A 139 3.57 -11.50 -6.27
N ASP A 140 2.94 -10.34 -6.41
CA ASP A 140 1.79 -10.14 -7.30
C ASP A 140 2.16 -10.42 -8.77
N ASP A 141 3.31 -9.94 -9.26
CA ASP A 141 3.74 -10.24 -10.63
C ASP A 141 4.14 -11.72 -10.84
N MET A 142 4.39 -12.48 -9.76
CA MET A 142 4.64 -13.92 -9.83
C MET A 142 3.36 -14.73 -9.86
N LEU A 143 2.35 -14.41 -9.05
CA LEU A 143 1.06 -15.09 -9.12
C LEU A 143 0.43 -14.98 -10.52
N ASN A 144 0.77 -13.89 -11.23
CA ASN A 144 0.33 -13.65 -12.60
C ASN A 144 1.23 -14.29 -13.68
N LYS A 145 2.35 -14.93 -13.32
CA LYS A 145 3.25 -15.63 -14.24
C LYS A 145 3.59 -17.01 -13.69
N GLU A 146 3.06 -18.07 -14.30
CA GLU A 146 3.55 -19.44 -14.08
C GLU A 146 5.03 -19.48 -14.48
N ILE A 147 5.95 -19.48 -13.50
CA ILE A 147 7.39 -19.58 -13.74
C ILE A 147 7.85 -20.94 -13.23
N GLU A 148 8.24 -21.82 -14.16
CA GLU A 148 9.07 -22.99 -13.87
C GLU A 148 10.48 -22.54 -13.46
N VAL A 149 10.97 -23.10 -12.36
CA VAL A 149 12.24 -22.73 -11.73
C VAL A 149 13.36 -23.64 -12.25
N ASP A 150 14.41 -23.04 -12.83
CA ASP A 150 15.68 -23.71 -13.16
C ASP A 150 16.77 -23.32 -12.14
N ILE A 151 17.45 -24.32 -11.59
CA ILE A 151 18.22 -24.28 -10.33
C ILE A 151 19.73 -24.34 -10.61
N SER A 152 20.26 -23.41 -11.40
CA SER A 152 21.71 -23.36 -11.59
C SER A 152 22.28 -21.95 -11.56
N ALA A 153 22.71 -21.50 -10.38
CA ALA A 153 24.07 -21.00 -10.12
C ALA A 153 24.12 -20.04 -8.92
N VAL A 154 24.87 -20.40 -7.86
CA VAL A 154 25.38 -19.42 -6.89
C VAL A 154 26.86 -19.69 -6.61
N ARG A 155 27.72 -18.69 -6.87
CA ARG A 155 29.10 -18.62 -6.37
C ARG A 155 29.50 -17.18 -5.99
N LYS A 156 30.11 -17.10 -4.79
CA LYS A 156 31.22 -16.23 -4.29
C LYS A 156 30.89 -15.36 -3.06
N ASN A 157 31.20 -15.89 -1.86
CA ASN A 157 31.96 -15.26 -0.75
C ASN A 157 32.03 -16.24 0.46
N GLU A 158 33.21 -16.77 0.77
CA GLU A 158 33.37 -17.99 1.58
C GLU A 158 32.84 -17.91 3.03
N SER A 159 32.86 -16.74 3.68
CA SER A 159 32.41 -16.60 5.08
C SER A 159 30.89 -16.62 5.29
N TYR A 160 30.10 -16.26 4.27
CA TYR A 160 28.64 -16.26 4.34
C TYR A 160 28.02 -17.45 3.59
N VAL A 161 28.79 -18.06 2.69
CA VAL A 161 28.35 -19.22 1.91
C VAL A 161 28.02 -20.41 2.81
N GLU A 162 28.78 -20.67 3.87
CA GLU A 162 28.50 -21.79 4.78
C GLU A 162 27.18 -21.58 5.55
N LEU A 163 26.93 -20.37 6.08
CA LEU A 163 25.66 -20.03 6.75
C LEU A 163 24.46 -20.11 5.79
N ILE A 164 24.64 -19.63 4.57
CA ILE A 164 23.61 -19.67 3.52
C ILE A 164 23.39 -21.12 3.04
N GLN A 165 24.42 -21.96 2.96
CA GLN A 165 24.30 -23.39 2.61
C GLN A 165 23.66 -24.23 3.71
N GLN A 166 23.81 -23.81 4.97
CA GLN A 166 23.22 -24.49 6.11
C GLN A 166 21.76 -24.10 6.38
N SER A 167 21.24 -23.02 5.77
CA SER A 167 19.83 -22.63 5.85
C SER A 167 19.10 -22.96 4.54
N PRO A 168 18.21 -23.98 4.53
CA PRO A 168 17.34 -24.27 3.40
C PRO A 168 16.51 -23.07 2.94
N GLU A 169 16.09 -22.22 3.88
CA GLU A 169 15.29 -21.03 3.61
C GLU A 169 16.10 -19.97 2.86
N LEU A 170 17.37 -19.76 3.23
CA LEU A 170 18.25 -18.84 2.51
C LEU A 170 18.61 -19.36 1.11
N GLN A 171 18.76 -20.68 0.94
CA GLN A 171 18.94 -21.29 -0.39
C GLN A 171 17.71 -21.09 -1.29
N GLN A 172 16.51 -21.29 -0.74
CA GLN A 172 15.26 -21.03 -1.45
C GLN A 172 15.15 -19.54 -1.82
N LEU A 173 15.48 -18.64 -0.90
CA LEU A 173 15.46 -17.20 -1.13
C LEU A 173 16.45 -16.77 -2.23
N LEU A 174 17.66 -17.32 -2.25
CA LEU A 174 18.64 -17.00 -3.29
C LEU A 174 18.22 -17.53 -4.66
N THR A 175 17.75 -18.77 -4.71
CA THR A 175 17.19 -19.37 -5.93
C THR A 175 16.06 -18.49 -6.47
N PHE A 176 15.18 -18.06 -5.57
CA PHE A 176 14.09 -17.15 -5.89
C PHE A 176 14.58 -15.79 -6.39
N ILE A 177 15.56 -15.17 -5.71
CA ILE A 177 16.15 -13.91 -6.16
C ILE A 177 16.65 -14.09 -7.60
N ASP A 178 17.28 -15.22 -7.91
CA ASP A 178 17.85 -15.45 -9.23
C ASP A 178 16.83 -15.56 -10.37
N THR A 179 15.60 -16.01 -10.10
CA THR A 179 14.51 -16.04 -11.09
C THR A 179 13.93 -14.65 -11.42
N LEU A 180 14.29 -13.61 -10.66
CA LEU A 180 13.75 -12.27 -10.85
C LEU A 180 14.50 -11.48 -11.94
N ASP A 181 13.78 -10.65 -12.69
CA ASP A 181 14.41 -9.67 -13.58
C ASP A 181 15.20 -8.60 -12.79
N VAL A 182 16.07 -7.87 -13.49
CA VAL A 182 16.98 -6.88 -12.89
C VAL A 182 16.24 -5.81 -12.06
N LYS A 183 15.04 -5.40 -12.48
CA LYS A 183 14.25 -4.39 -11.78
C LYS A 183 13.70 -4.97 -10.48
N LYS A 184 13.16 -6.18 -10.52
CA LYS A 184 12.63 -6.90 -9.35
C LYS A 184 13.70 -7.31 -8.36
N LYS A 185 14.85 -7.82 -8.83
CA LYS A 185 16.04 -8.06 -7.99
C LYS A 185 16.39 -6.82 -7.20
N ARG A 186 16.39 -5.64 -7.84
CA ARG A 186 16.68 -4.36 -7.18
C ARG A 186 15.63 -4.00 -6.12
N TYR A 187 14.34 -4.19 -6.38
CA TYR A 187 13.29 -3.96 -5.38
C TYR A 187 13.43 -4.89 -4.18
N LEU A 188 13.63 -6.19 -4.41
CA LEU A 188 13.76 -7.18 -3.36
C LEU A 188 15.02 -6.96 -2.52
N ILE A 189 16.17 -6.70 -3.15
CA ILE A 189 17.42 -6.38 -2.43
C ILE A 189 17.25 -5.12 -1.59
N ASN A 190 16.59 -4.08 -2.10
CA ASN A 190 16.33 -2.86 -1.33
C ASN A 190 15.37 -3.12 -0.16
N ALA A 191 14.39 -4.00 -0.34
CA ALA A 191 13.49 -4.41 0.72
C ALA A 191 14.23 -5.18 1.82
N ILE A 192 15.05 -6.17 1.45
CA ILE A 192 15.89 -6.95 2.38
C ILE A 192 16.83 -6.02 3.14
N LYS A 193 17.52 -5.10 2.45
CA LYS A 193 18.39 -4.09 3.11
C LYS A 193 17.62 -3.25 4.13
N SER A 194 16.41 -2.81 3.78
CA SER A 194 15.58 -2.00 4.66
C SER A 194 15.10 -2.81 5.88
N LEU A 195 14.80 -4.10 5.70
CA LEU A 195 14.45 -5.01 6.80
C LEU A 195 15.65 -5.24 7.73
N LEU A 196 16.84 -5.49 7.18
CA LEU A 196 18.07 -5.68 7.95
C LEU A 196 18.42 -4.46 8.78
N ILE A 197 18.31 -3.24 8.23
CA ILE A 197 18.51 -1.99 8.99
C ILE A 197 17.56 -1.90 10.19
N VAL A 198 16.29 -2.28 10.00
CA VAL A 198 15.31 -2.26 11.11
C VAL A 198 15.65 -3.33 12.16
N TYR A 199 16.17 -4.48 11.73
CA TYR A 199 16.50 -5.60 12.60
C TYR A 199 17.79 -5.38 13.40
N ASP A 200 18.85 -4.88 12.77
CA ASP A 200 20.13 -4.56 13.42
C ASP A 200 19.92 -3.57 14.58
N ASP A 201 19.16 -2.49 14.33
CA ASP A 201 18.81 -1.50 15.35
C ASP A 201 17.97 -2.08 16.52
N LEU A 202 17.22 -3.16 16.30
CA LEU A 202 16.43 -3.81 17.35
C LEU A 202 17.31 -4.70 18.22
N ILE A 203 18.23 -5.44 17.60
CA ILE A 203 19.22 -6.26 18.31
C ILE A 203 20.11 -5.36 19.17
N GLU A 204 20.58 -4.23 18.65
CA GLU A 204 21.40 -3.29 19.42
C GLU A 204 20.66 -2.81 20.68
N LYS A 205 19.37 -2.49 20.58
CA LYS A 205 18.56 -2.09 21.73
C LYS A 205 18.35 -3.21 22.74
N GLU A 206 18.12 -4.45 22.30
CA GLU A 206 17.98 -5.60 23.21
C GLU A 206 19.29 -5.89 23.96
N LEU A 207 20.43 -5.77 23.28
CA LEU A 207 21.76 -5.95 23.88
C LEU A 207 22.09 -4.83 24.88
N GLU A 208 21.71 -3.59 24.62
CA GLU A 208 21.86 -2.46 25.57
C GLU A 208 21.04 -2.67 26.85
N ILE A 209 19.81 -3.20 26.73
CA ILE A 209 18.94 -3.49 27.87
C ILE A 209 19.48 -4.68 28.69
N ALA A 210 19.94 -5.74 28.01
CA ALA A 210 20.51 -6.91 28.65
C ALA A 210 21.85 -6.63 29.37
N GLY A 211 22.64 -5.69 28.85
CA GLY A 211 23.92 -5.27 29.47
C GLY A 211 23.78 -4.34 30.69
N GLN A 212 22.57 -3.86 30.99
CA GLN A 212 22.27 -3.02 32.16
C GLN A 212 21.60 -3.77 33.32
N SER A 213 21.36 -5.08 33.16
CA SER A 213 20.73 -5.97 34.16
C SER A 213 21.78 -6.84 34.87
#